data_AF-A0A7X7Y9V5-F1
#
_entry.id   AF-A0A7X7Y9V5-F1
#
_cell.length_a   1.000
_cell.length_b   1.000
_cell.length_c   1.000
_cell.angle_alpha   90.00
_cell.angle_beta   90.00
_cell.angle_gamma   90.00
#
_symmetry.space_group_name_H-M   'P 1'
#
loop_
_entity.id
_entity.type
_entity.pdbx_description
1 polymer ?
#
loop_
_entity_poly.entity_id
_entity_poly.type
_entity_poly.pdbx_seq_one_letter_code
_entity_poly.pdbx_strand_id
1 'polypeptide(L)'
;MCSIAGILFKNGSRSSLPMTTGEALTEMMDACVHRGPDSAGWALYRDPHPGRLRLRFLVPQGTDHGEVVDRIKERLELEGAELMHEERLGCTYGVVVGFEGDLQRFSYAMEKAGMLLSAGSSLDIIKDVGRPLELCNTYRIAGFNGTHGIGHTRLATESGVHPETAHPFWATGFADVATVHNGQITNYWIMRRRLERHGMEFRTENDTELIAVYLAYRMSKGASLKEALRTSLEDLDGTFSYLVATADSIGYAKDKLAAKPMVKYEDDALIAIASEEVALNRLFPGKSLDTTEPPPHTFGLWSRSLSE
;
A
#
# COMPACT_ATOMS: atom_id res chain seq x y z
N MET A 1 16.01 -5.53 9.20
CA MET A 1 14.93 -6.32 8.54
C MET A 1 13.74 -5.42 8.48
N CYS A 2 13.05 -5.24 7.35
CA CYS A 2 11.91 -4.33 7.22
C CYS A 2 10.78 -4.55 8.25
N SER A 3 9.89 -3.56 8.38
CA SER A 3 8.64 -3.63 9.15
C SER A 3 7.44 -3.39 8.25
N ILE A 4 6.34 -4.10 8.52
CA ILE A 4 5.01 -3.83 7.96
C ILE A 4 4.05 -3.46 9.09
N ALA A 5 3.11 -2.56 8.79
CA ALA A 5 2.06 -2.13 9.70
C ALA A 5 0.76 -1.95 8.93
N GLY A 6 -0.39 -2.20 9.56
CA GLY A 6 -1.71 -1.96 8.99
C GLY A 6 -2.74 -1.70 10.07
N ILE A 7 -3.69 -0.82 9.78
CA ILE A 7 -4.80 -0.48 10.68
C ILE A 7 -6.08 -0.29 9.86
N LEU A 8 -7.19 -0.84 10.32
CA LEU A 8 -8.52 -0.68 9.73
C LEU A 8 -9.57 -0.41 10.82
N PHE A 9 -10.38 0.62 10.61
CA PHE A 9 -11.52 0.97 11.46
C PHE A 9 -12.79 0.32 10.90
N LYS A 10 -13.38 -0.63 11.65
CA LYS A 10 -14.42 -1.56 11.15
C LYS A 10 -15.74 -0.88 10.79
N ASN A 11 -16.19 0.06 11.62
CA ASN A 11 -17.54 0.66 11.53
C ASN A 11 -17.49 2.19 11.45
N GLY A 12 -16.37 2.78 11.04
CA GLY A 12 -16.14 4.24 11.08
C GLY A 12 -16.06 4.83 12.50
N SER A 13 -16.36 4.04 13.54
CA SER A 13 -16.20 4.44 14.94
C SER A 13 -14.71 4.52 15.30
N ARG A 14 -14.33 5.67 15.85
CA ARG A 14 -13.00 5.93 16.43
C ARG A 14 -13.03 5.94 17.96
N SER A 15 -14.08 5.38 18.56
CA SER A 15 -14.32 5.47 20.01
C SER A 15 -13.18 4.88 20.86
N SER A 16 -12.46 3.86 20.35
CA SER A 16 -11.35 3.23 21.06
C SER A 16 -9.99 3.92 20.84
N LEU A 17 -9.84 4.70 19.76
CA LEU A 17 -8.57 5.31 19.36
C LEU A 17 -8.79 6.71 18.74
N PRO A 18 -8.53 7.81 19.47
CA PRO A 18 -8.76 9.18 19.02
C PRO A 18 -7.63 9.72 18.13
N MET A 19 -7.02 8.87 17.30
CA MET A 19 -6.01 9.26 16.31
C MET A 19 -6.64 9.24 14.92
N THR A 20 -6.10 10.02 13.99
CA THR A 20 -6.42 9.84 12.56
C THR A 20 -5.81 8.53 12.05
N THR A 21 -6.26 8.05 10.88
CA THR A 21 -5.67 6.84 10.28
C THR A 21 -4.20 7.05 9.94
N GLY A 22 -3.84 8.23 9.42
CA GLY A 22 -2.46 8.56 9.09
C GLY A 22 -1.58 8.71 10.32
N GLU A 23 -2.09 9.33 11.39
CA GLU A 23 -1.37 9.45 12.67
C GLU A 23 -1.13 8.08 13.31
N ALA A 24 -2.17 7.27 13.47
CA ALA A 24 -2.06 5.94 14.06
C ALA A 24 -1.07 5.05 13.31
N LEU A 25 -1.17 5.01 11.97
CA LEU A 25 -0.27 4.21 11.14
C LEU A 25 1.18 4.73 11.19
N THR A 26 1.38 6.05 11.27
CA THR A 26 2.71 6.64 11.43
C THR A 26 3.35 6.25 12.76
N GLU A 27 2.60 6.34 13.86
CA GLU A 27 3.09 5.94 15.19
C GLU A 27 3.46 4.45 15.22
N MET A 28 2.65 3.57 14.61
CA MET A 28 2.97 2.15 14.47
C MET A 28 4.29 1.93 13.69
N MET A 29 4.47 2.65 12.60
CA MET A 29 5.68 2.54 11.76
C MET A 29 6.92 3.07 12.46
N ASP A 30 6.81 4.21 13.15
CA ASP A 30 7.93 4.84 13.87
C ASP A 30 8.40 3.98 15.05
N ALA A 31 7.47 3.35 15.77
CA ALA A 31 7.80 2.39 16.82
C ALA A 31 8.64 1.20 16.33
N CYS A 32 8.60 0.91 15.02
CA CYS A 32 9.42 -0.11 14.38
C CYS A 32 10.55 0.46 13.53
N VAL A 33 10.95 1.73 13.67
CA VAL A 33 11.97 2.33 12.78
C VAL A 33 13.35 1.66 12.91
N HIS A 34 13.65 1.03 14.07
CA HIS A 34 14.88 0.26 14.29
C HIS A 34 15.04 -0.93 13.33
N ARG A 35 13.92 -1.41 12.77
CA ARG A 35 13.88 -2.47 11.77
C ARG A 35 14.42 -2.01 10.41
N GLY A 36 14.17 -0.76 10.05
CA GLY A 36 14.52 -0.18 8.75
C GLY A 36 14.35 1.34 8.70
N PRO A 37 15.43 2.12 8.87
CA PRO A 37 15.37 3.58 8.94
C PRO A 37 15.50 4.29 7.58
N ASP A 38 15.68 3.55 6.49
CA ASP A 38 16.13 4.12 5.21
C ASP A 38 14.99 4.81 4.44
N SER A 39 13.80 4.21 4.46
CA SER A 39 12.62 4.77 3.79
C SER A 39 11.34 4.31 4.46
N ALA A 40 10.30 5.12 4.29
CA ALA A 40 8.97 4.80 4.79
C ALA A 40 7.91 5.20 3.77
N GLY A 41 6.77 4.51 3.85
CA GLY A 41 5.63 4.83 3.01
C GLY A 41 4.32 4.29 3.56
N TRP A 42 3.24 4.88 3.06
CA TRP A 42 1.86 4.63 3.44
C TRP A 42 1.02 4.41 2.18
N ALA A 43 0.11 3.46 2.23
CA ALA A 43 -1.02 3.33 1.33
C ALA A 43 -2.26 3.65 2.17
N LEU A 44 -2.86 4.80 1.88
CA LEU A 44 -3.90 5.41 2.69
C LEU A 44 -5.22 5.37 1.94
N TYR A 45 -6.26 4.86 2.58
CA TYR A 45 -7.56 4.66 1.97
C TYR A 45 -8.61 5.54 2.62
N ARG A 46 -9.43 6.18 1.80
CA ARG A 46 -10.62 6.95 2.20
C ARG A 46 -11.86 6.36 1.54
N ASP A 47 -13.04 6.87 1.87
CA ASP A 47 -14.24 6.47 1.15
C ASP A 47 -14.14 6.87 -0.34
N PRO A 48 -14.55 5.97 -1.25
CA PRO A 48 -14.44 6.20 -2.68
C PRO A 48 -15.27 7.41 -3.10
N HIS A 49 -14.75 8.18 -4.04
CA HIS A 49 -15.49 9.27 -4.67
C HIS A 49 -15.95 8.81 -6.06
N PRO A 50 -17.25 8.52 -6.26
CA PRO A 50 -17.75 8.05 -7.55
C PRO A 50 -17.38 9.00 -8.70
N GLY A 51 -16.94 8.42 -9.82
CA GLY A 51 -16.53 9.17 -11.01
C GLY A 51 -15.18 9.91 -10.90
N ARG A 52 -14.44 9.74 -9.80
CA ARG A 52 -13.14 10.37 -9.59
C ARG A 52 -12.05 9.35 -9.34
N LEU A 53 -10.89 9.58 -9.95
CA LEU A 53 -9.67 8.83 -9.69
C LEU A 53 -8.62 9.75 -9.08
N ARG A 54 -7.98 9.28 -8.01
CA ARG A 54 -6.77 9.87 -7.45
C ARG A 54 -5.57 9.14 -8.05
N LEU A 55 -4.67 9.88 -8.67
CA LEU A 55 -3.39 9.39 -9.17
C LEU A 55 -2.27 10.07 -8.39
N ARG A 56 -1.24 9.30 -8.05
CA ARG A 56 -0.02 9.82 -7.44
C ARG A 56 1.16 9.45 -8.30
N PHE A 57 1.99 10.41 -8.63
CA PHE A 57 3.24 10.22 -9.36
C PHE A 57 4.43 10.52 -8.47
N LEU A 58 5.51 9.76 -8.65
CA LEU A 58 6.82 10.12 -8.14
C LEU A 58 7.50 11.07 -9.12
N VAL A 59 8.06 12.14 -8.57
CA VAL A 59 8.90 13.10 -9.29
C VAL A 59 10.23 13.19 -8.52
N PRO A 60 11.21 12.34 -8.85
CA PRO A 60 12.46 12.22 -8.11
C PRO A 60 13.24 13.54 -8.06
N GLN A 61 14.01 13.73 -6.98
CA GLN A 61 14.94 14.85 -6.88
C GLN A 61 15.94 14.83 -8.05
N GLY A 62 16.25 16.02 -8.58
CA GLY A 62 17.15 16.18 -9.72
C GLY A 62 16.48 16.05 -11.09
N THR A 63 15.17 15.79 -11.15
CA THR A 63 14.37 15.94 -12.38
C THR A 63 13.81 17.35 -12.49
N ASP A 64 13.59 17.82 -13.73
CA ASP A 64 12.80 19.03 -13.93
C ASP A 64 11.34 18.73 -13.62
N HIS A 65 10.91 19.17 -12.43
CA HIS A 65 9.54 18.96 -11.98
C HIS A 65 8.51 19.58 -12.94
N GLY A 66 8.82 20.70 -13.58
CA GLY A 66 7.92 21.35 -14.54
C GLY A 66 7.68 20.45 -15.74
N GLU A 67 8.75 19.98 -16.37
CA GLU A 67 8.66 19.10 -17.55
C GLU A 67 7.93 17.78 -17.25
N VAL A 68 8.15 17.19 -16.07
CA VAL A 68 7.44 15.96 -15.68
C VAL A 68 5.96 16.22 -15.47
N VAL A 69 5.60 17.31 -14.78
CA VAL A 69 4.20 17.69 -14.54
C VAL A 69 3.49 18.02 -15.85
N ASP A 70 4.13 18.76 -16.75
CA ASP A 70 3.56 19.13 -18.04
C ASP A 70 3.28 17.87 -18.87
N ARG A 71 4.24 16.93 -18.94
CA ARG A 71 4.04 15.65 -19.64
C ARG A 71 2.90 14.81 -19.03
N ILE A 72 2.74 14.83 -17.71
CA ILE A 72 1.61 14.15 -17.04
C ILE A 72 0.29 14.82 -17.44
N LYS A 73 0.22 16.15 -17.42
CA LYS A 73 -1.00 16.91 -17.78
C LYS A 73 -1.40 16.70 -19.23
N GLU A 74 -0.45 16.79 -20.16
CA GLU A 74 -0.67 16.49 -21.57
C GLU A 74 -1.22 15.08 -21.75
N ARG A 75 -0.68 14.09 -21.02
CA ARG A 75 -1.16 12.73 -21.10
C ARG A 75 -2.57 12.56 -20.54
N LEU A 76 -2.90 13.22 -19.43
CA LEU A 76 -4.25 13.21 -18.87
C LEU A 76 -5.26 13.72 -19.91
N GLU A 77 -4.96 14.84 -20.56
CA GLU A 77 -5.82 15.42 -21.60
C GLU A 77 -5.98 14.47 -22.80
N LEU A 78 -4.89 13.86 -23.27
CA LEU A 78 -4.91 12.88 -24.37
C LEU A 78 -5.76 11.65 -24.08
N GLU A 79 -5.80 11.20 -22.82
CA GLU A 79 -6.63 10.08 -22.39
C GLU A 79 -8.06 10.50 -22.01
N GLY A 80 -8.40 11.79 -22.14
CA GLY A 80 -9.74 12.32 -21.84
C GLY A 80 -10.06 12.43 -20.35
N ALA A 81 -9.04 12.52 -19.49
CA ALA A 81 -9.21 12.71 -18.05
C ALA A 81 -9.29 14.21 -17.70
N GLU A 82 -10.36 14.62 -17.02
CA GLU A 82 -10.57 16.01 -16.59
C GLU A 82 -9.84 16.28 -15.28
N LEU A 83 -8.81 17.12 -15.29
CA LEU A 83 -8.08 17.50 -14.08
C LEU A 83 -8.96 18.37 -13.16
N MET A 84 -9.27 17.86 -11.97
CA MET A 84 -10.12 18.55 -10.97
C MET A 84 -9.30 19.18 -9.84
N HIS A 85 -8.24 18.51 -9.42
CA HIS A 85 -7.37 18.97 -8.34
C HIS A 85 -5.95 18.47 -8.55
N GLU A 86 -4.98 19.26 -8.12
CA GLU A 86 -3.57 18.90 -8.13
C GLU A 86 -2.91 19.32 -6.82
N GLU A 87 -1.92 18.55 -6.38
CA GLU A 87 -1.13 18.85 -5.20
C GLU A 87 0.31 18.35 -5.35
N ARG A 88 1.24 19.08 -4.73
CA ARG A 88 2.64 18.66 -4.61
C ARG A 88 2.97 18.42 -3.15
N LEU A 89 3.50 17.25 -2.85
CA LEU A 89 3.98 16.87 -1.53
C LEU A 89 5.34 16.22 -1.70
N GLY A 90 6.39 16.81 -1.10
CA GLY A 90 7.76 16.33 -1.22
C GLY A 90 8.19 16.02 -2.66
N CYS A 91 8.60 14.78 -2.92
CA CYS A 91 8.98 14.25 -4.23
C CYS A 91 7.81 13.65 -5.01
N THR A 92 6.56 13.99 -4.69
CA THR A 92 5.37 13.45 -5.35
C THR A 92 4.47 14.54 -5.93
N TYR A 93 3.76 14.17 -6.99
CA TYR A 93 2.73 14.98 -7.62
C TYR A 93 1.42 14.19 -7.64
N GLY A 94 0.39 14.70 -6.99
CA GLY A 94 -0.92 14.10 -6.91
C GLY A 94 -1.93 14.83 -7.76
N VAL A 95 -2.83 14.09 -8.40
CA VAL A 95 -3.96 14.66 -9.12
C VAL A 95 -5.24 13.91 -8.77
N VAL A 96 -6.36 14.62 -8.80
CA VAL A 96 -7.69 14.04 -8.85
C VAL A 96 -8.28 14.39 -10.20
N VAL A 97 -8.72 13.35 -10.92
CA VAL A 97 -9.30 13.50 -12.24
C VAL A 97 -10.69 12.89 -12.32
N GLY A 98 -11.57 13.50 -13.12
CA GLY A 98 -12.75 12.84 -13.65
C GLY A 98 -12.33 11.95 -14.80
N PHE A 99 -12.65 10.66 -14.74
CA PHE A 99 -12.31 9.72 -15.81
C PHE A 99 -13.33 8.59 -15.87
N GLU A 100 -13.84 8.35 -17.08
CA GLU A 100 -14.73 7.24 -17.39
C GLU A 100 -14.06 6.39 -18.47
N GLY A 101 -13.60 5.19 -18.11
CA GLY A 101 -12.90 4.33 -19.07
C GLY A 101 -12.20 3.14 -18.44
N ASP A 102 -11.41 2.45 -19.27
CA ASP A 102 -10.60 1.31 -18.84
C ASP A 102 -9.38 1.79 -18.05
N LEU A 103 -9.41 1.56 -16.73
CA LEU A 103 -8.34 1.95 -15.82
C LEU A 103 -7.01 1.25 -16.13
N GLN A 104 -7.04 0.01 -16.63
CA GLN A 104 -5.83 -0.73 -16.93
C GLN A 104 -5.09 -0.07 -18.09
N ARG A 105 -5.78 0.17 -19.20
CA ARG A 105 -5.21 0.90 -20.34
C ARG A 105 -4.76 2.30 -19.93
N PHE A 106 -5.61 3.03 -19.20
CA PHE A 106 -5.33 4.40 -18.79
C PHE A 106 -4.08 4.49 -17.93
N SER A 107 -3.98 3.66 -16.88
CA SER A 107 -2.80 3.66 -16.00
C SER A 107 -1.52 3.27 -16.74
N TYR A 108 -1.57 2.30 -17.67
CA TYR A 108 -0.40 1.96 -18.48
C TYR A 108 0.02 3.11 -19.41
N ALA A 109 -0.93 3.92 -19.87
CA ALA A 109 -0.63 5.13 -20.63
C ALA A 109 0.00 6.22 -19.75
N MET A 110 -0.50 6.40 -18.52
CA MET A 110 0.00 7.37 -17.54
C MET A 110 1.41 7.05 -17.04
N GLU A 111 1.73 5.77 -16.86
CA GLU A 111 3.09 5.29 -16.50
C GLU A 111 4.16 5.72 -17.51
N LYS A 112 3.78 5.88 -18.79
CA LYS A 112 4.68 6.38 -19.83
C LYS A 112 4.92 7.88 -19.72
N ALA A 113 4.04 8.61 -19.04
CA ALA A 113 4.16 10.05 -18.81
C ALA A 113 4.85 10.37 -17.48
N GLY A 114 4.76 9.51 -16.47
CA GLY A 114 5.48 9.67 -15.21
C GLY A 114 5.39 8.40 -14.39
N MET A 115 6.28 8.26 -13.41
CA MET A 115 6.29 7.09 -12.53
C MET A 115 5.05 7.11 -11.64
N LEU A 116 4.04 6.31 -11.96
CA LEU A 116 2.77 6.29 -11.25
C LEU A 116 2.91 5.37 -10.03
N LEU A 117 2.69 5.93 -8.84
CA LEU A 117 2.75 5.21 -7.57
C LEU A 117 1.43 4.53 -7.23
N SER A 118 0.30 5.14 -7.57
CA SER A 118 -1.02 4.59 -7.32
C SER A 118 -2.07 5.23 -8.19
N ALA A 119 -3.09 4.46 -8.58
CA ALA A 119 -4.34 4.96 -9.13
C ALA A 119 -5.54 4.23 -8.51
N GLY A 120 -6.58 4.99 -8.17
CA GLY A 120 -7.79 4.42 -7.60
C GLY A 120 -8.79 5.47 -7.13
N SER A 121 -9.94 5.01 -6.67
CA SER A 121 -11.01 5.87 -6.15
C SER A 121 -10.83 6.22 -4.66
N SER A 122 -10.03 5.42 -3.96
CA SER A 122 -9.88 5.41 -2.51
C SER A 122 -8.42 5.54 -2.07
N LEU A 123 -7.51 4.94 -2.83
CA LEU A 123 -6.10 4.78 -2.52
C LEU A 123 -5.28 6.06 -2.80
N ASP A 124 -4.36 6.35 -1.90
CA ASP A 124 -3.23 7.25 -2.12
C ASP A 124 -1.95 6.64 -1.55
N ILE A 125 -0.95 6.40 -2.39
CA ILE A 125 0.38 5.94 -1.93
C ILE A 125 1.31 7.13 -1.77
N ILE A 126 1.88 7.30 -0.59
CA ILE A 126 2.93 8.28 -0.32
C ILE A 126 4.14 7.53 0.22
N LYS A 127 5.30 7.71 -0.39
CA LYS A 127 6.55 7.06 0.04
C LYS A 127 7.77 7.90 -0.33
N ASP A 128 8.78 7.88 0.54
CA ASP A 128 10.02 8.62 0.35
C ASP A 128 11.17 8.00 1.18
N VAL A 129 12.38 8.48 0.95
CA VAL A 129 13.57 8.20 1.76
C VAL A 129 13.52 9.04 3.04
N GLY A 130 13.69 8.39 4.19
CA GLY A 130 13.61 9.04 5.50
C GLY A 130 12.76 8.30 6.52
N ARG A 131 12.70 8.87 7.73
CA ARG A 131 12.01 8.25 8.88
C ARG A 131 10.50 8.56 8.88
N PRO A 132 9.66 7.68 9.45
CA PRO A 132 8.21 7.85 9.45
C PRO A 132 7.73 9.22 9.97
N LEU A 133 8.20 9.67 11.14
CA LEU A 133 7.76 10.96 11.71
C LEU A 133 8.20 12.18 10.88
N GLU A 134 9.40 12.15 10.32
CA GLU A 134 9.93 13.23 9.48
C GLU A 134 9.12 13.37 8.19
N LEU A 135 8.86 12.23 7.54
CA LEU A 135 8.06 12.17 6.32
C LEU A 135 6.59 12.48 6.60
N CYS A 136 6.04 12.04 7.74
CA CYS A 136 4.67 12.37 8.14
C CYS A 136 4.43 13.87 8.18
N ASN A 137 5.38 14.66 8.69
CA ASN A 137 5.30 16.11 8.69
C ASN A 137 5.40 16.69 7.27
N THR A 138 6.38 16.23 6.49
CA THR A 138 6.62 16.71 5.11
C THR A 138 5.40 16.48 4.21
N TYR A 139 4.76 15.33 4.35
CA TYR A 139 3.64 14.89 3.52
C TYR A 139 2.27 15.07 4.18
N ARG A 140 2.21 15.70 5.36
CA ARG A 140 0.98 16.00 6.12
C ARG A 140 0.13 14.75 6.42
N ILE A 141 0.78 13.61 6.66
CA ILE A 141 0.13 12.31 6.84
C ILE A 141 -0.74 12.27 8.09
N ALA A 142 -0.32 12.93 9.18
CA ALA A 142 -1.09 12.99 10.42
C ALA A 142 -2.51 13.58 10.25
N GLY A 143 -2.72 14.41 9.22
CA GLY A 143 -4.04 14.96 8.90
C GLY A 143 -4.95 13.99 8.12
N PHE A 144 -4.43 12.85 7.64
CA PHE A 144 -5.20 11.91 6.83
C PHE A 144 -6.18 11.12 7.69
N ASN A 145 -7.46 11.44 7.54
CA ASN A 145 -8.55 10.83 8.27
C ASN A 145 -9.41 9.91 7.37
N GLY A 146 -8.82 8.81 6.92
CA GLY A 146 -9.51 7.82 6.10
C GLY A 146 -10.01 6.61 6.89
N THR A 147 -10.07 5.45 6.25
CA THR A 147 -10.81 4.29 6.76
C THR A 147 -9.86 3.19 7.18
N HIS A 148 -8.76 3.04 6.46
CA HIS A 148 -7.69 2.11 6.77
C HIS A 148 -6.40 2.51 6.03
N GLY A 149 -5.32 1.83 6.36
CA GLY A 149 -4.07 1.95 5.62
C GLY A 149 -3.08 0.86 5.98
N ILE A 150 -2.11 0.67 5.09
CA ILE A 150 -0.94 -0.18 5.31
C ILE A 150 0.32 0.64 5.09
N GLY A 151 1.37 0.32 5.83
CA GLY A 151 2.61 1.07 5.81
C GLY A 151 3.81 0.18 6.03
N HIS A 152 4.99 0.72 5.69
CA HIS A 152 6.22 -0.05 5.71
C HIS A 152 7.43 0.82 6.02
N THR A 153 8.38 0.27 6.78
CA THR A 153 9.71 0.85 6.98
C THR A 153 10.78 -0.11 6.45
N ARG A 154 11.69 0.41 5.63
CA ARG A 154 12.61 -0.41 4.82
C ARG A 154 14.03 -0.33 5.34
N LEU A 155 14.71 -1.48 5.33
CA LEU A 155 16.17 -1.57 5.43
C LEU A 155 16.71 -2.09 4.09
N ALA A 156 17.46 -1.26 3.39
CA ALA A 156 18.13 -1.64 2.16
C ALA A 156 19.38 -2.47 2.49
N THR A 157 19.37 -3.75 2.12
CA THR A 157 20.53 -4.64 2.33
C THR A 157 21.41 -4.76 1.08
N GLU A 158 20.82 -4.69 -0.11
CA GLU A 158 21.52 -4.93 -1.39
C GLU A 158 21.16 -3.92 -2.51
N SER A 159 20.03 -3.23 -2.38
CA SER A 159 19.50 -2.30 -3.38
C SER A 159 19.73 -0.84 -2.98
N GLY A 160 19.69 0.08 -3.95
CA GLY A 160 19.69 1.52 -3.66
C GLY A 160 18.55 1.98 -2.74
N VAL A 161 18.81 3.06 -2.00
CA VAL A 161 17.82 3.76 -1.16
C VAL A 161 17.20 4.87 -2.02
N HIS A 162 16.05 4.57 -2.62
CA HIS A 162 15.31 5.47 -3.48
C HIS A 162 13.82 5.39 -3.18
N PRO A 163 13.04 6.47 -3.38
CA PRO A 163 11.59 6.45 -3.15
C PRO A 163 10.87 5.40 -4.02
N GLU A 164 11.37 5.13 -5.22
CA GLU A 164 10.82 4.14 -6.15
C GLU A 164 10.89 2.70 -5.59
N THR A 165 11.95 2.38 -4.83
CA THR A 165 12.16 1.05 -4.22
C THR A 165 11.54 0.93 -2.84
N ALA A 166 11.07 2.05 -2.26
CA ALA A 166 10.31 2.05 -1.03
C ALA A 166 8.93 1.40 -1.25
N HIS A 167 8.40 0.84 -0.18
CA HIS A 167 7.03 0.33 -0.13
C HIS A 167 6.08 1.45 0.30
N PRO A 168 4.76 1.34 0.07
CA PRO A 168 4.03 0.22 -0.57
C PRO A 168 4.17 0.14 -2.10
N PHE A 169 3.72 -0.98 -2.66
CA PHE A 169 3.57 -1.20 -4.10
C PHE A 169 2.10 -1.37 -4.47
N TRP A 170 1.70 -0.73 -5.56
CA TRP A 170 0.36 -0.79 -6.13
C TRP A 170 0.31 -1.82 -7.26
N ALA A 171 -0.86 -2.44 -7.45
CA ALA A 171 -1.11 -3.32 -8.59
C ALA A 171 -1.38 -2.49 -9.84
N THR A 172 -0.32 -2.11 -10.57
CA THR A 172 -0.45 -1.30 -11.78
C THR A 172 -1.45 -1.93 -12.75
N GLY A 173 -2.46 -1.16 -13.13
CA GLY A 173 -3.57 -1.62 -13.97
C GLY A 173 -4.89 -1.85 -13.22
N PHE A 174 -4.89 -1.81 -11.89
CA PHE A 174 -6.06 -2.12 -11.06
C PHE A 174 -6.33 -1.02 -10.03
N ALA A 175 -7.60 -0.69 -9.79
CA ALA A 175 -7.94 0.32 -8.80
C ALA A 175 -7.65 -0.21 -7.39
N ASP A 176 -7.07 0.65 -6.55
CA ASP A 176 -7.16 0.50 -5.09
C ASP A 176 -6.54 -0.78 -4.51
N VAL A 177 -5.64 -1.50 -5.19
CA VAL A 177 -4.96 -2.69 -4.62
C VAL A 177 -3.49 -2.37 -4.34
N ALA A 178 -3.10 -2.37 -3.06
CA ALA A 178 -1.71 -2.12 -2.65
C ALA A 178 -1.20 -3.13 -1.64
N THR A 179 0.10 -3.38 -1.63
CA THR A 179 0.76 -4.37 -0.77
C THR A 179 2.01 -3.81 -0.09
N VAL A 180 2.24 -4.23 1.15
CA VAL A 180 3.52 -4.16 1.85
C VAL A 180 3.99 -5.56 2.23
N HIS A 181 5.29 -5.81 2.18
CA HIS A 181 5.84 -7.16 2.28
C HIS A 181 7.14 -7.12 3.07
N ASN A 182 7.29 -8.05 4.01
CA ASN A 182 8.51 -8.33 4.73
C ASN A 182 8.95 -9.74 4.38
N GLY A 183 10.05 -9.87 3.65
CA GLY A 183 10.52 -11.16 3.18
C GLY A 183 11.09 -11.13 1.78
N GLN A 184 11.09 -12.30 1.16
CA GLN A 184 11.52 -12.51 -0.21
C GLN A 184 10.69 -13.61 -0.89
N ILE A 185 10.28 -13.36 -2.13
CA ILE A 185 9.62 -14.33 -3.01
C ILE A 185 10.67 -14.99 -3.91
N THR A 186 10.98 -16.27 -3.66
CA THR A 186 12.05 -17.01 -4.36
C THR A 186 11.70 -17.35 -5.80
N ASN A 187 10.40 -17.51 -6.11
CA ASN A 187 9.93 -17.82 -7.46
C ASN A 187 9.46 -16.59 -8.26
N TYR A 188 9.88 -15.37 -7.87
CA TYR A 188 9.48 -14.10 -8.45
C TYR A 188 9.51 -14.07 -9.98
N TRP A 189 10.66 -14.37 -10.59
CA TRP A 189 10.82 -14.29 -12.06
C TRP A 189 9.92 -15.26 -12.83
N ILE A 190 9.61 -16.41 -12.25
CA ILE A 190 8.72 -17.40 -12.87
C ILE A 190 7.29 -16.85 -12.87
N MET A 191 6.85 -16.31 -11.73
CA MET A 191 5.50 -15.78 -11.54
C MET A 191 5.28 -14.49 -12.33
N ARG A 192 6.25 -13.59 -12.35
CA ARG A 192 6.23 -12.38 -13.20
C ARG A 192 6.03 -12.73 -14.67
N ARG A 193 6.87 -13.62 -15.24
CA ARG A 193 6.74 -14.06 -16.64
C ARG A 193 5.39 -14.71 -16.95
N ARG A 194 4.78 -15.38 -15.96
CA ARG A 194 3.42 -15.94 -16.12
C ARG A 194 2.39 -14.83 -16.25
N LEU A 195 2.46 -13.79 -15.42
CA LEU A 195 1.52 -12.66 -15.44
C LEU A 195 1.72 -11.74 -16.65
N GLU A 196 2.97 -11.52 -17.08
CA GLU A 196 3.28 -10.78 -18.31
C GLU A 196 2.65 -11.44 -19.55
N ARG A 197 2.64 -12.78 -19.62
CA ARG A 197 1.93 -13.53 -20.69
C ARG A 197 0.40 -13.35 -20.66
N HIS A 198 -0.15 -12.88 -19.54
CA HIS A 198 -1.57 -12.53 -19.42
C HIS A 198 -1.82 -11.03 -19.58
N GLY A 199 -0.82 -10.26 -20.04
CA GLY A 199 -0.95 -8.83 -20.33
C GLY A 199 -0.75 -7.91 -19.13
N MET A 200 -0.24 -8.42 -17.99
CA MET A 200 0.08 -7.59 -16.83
C MET A 200 1.43 -6.90 -17.02
N GLU A 201 1.50 -5.61 -16.74
CA GLU A 201 2.75 -4.84 -16.76
C GLU A 201 3.32 -4.67 -15.35
N PHE A 202 4.66 -4.62 -15.27
CA PHE A 202 5.43 -4.41 -14.05
C PHE A 202 6.39 -3.23 -14.25
N ARG A 203 6.61 -2.45 -13.20
CA ARG A 203 7.41 -1.21 -13.22
C ARG A 203 8.73 -1.33 -12.52
N THR A 204 8.82 -2.23 -11.55
CA THR A 204 10.01 -2.41 -10.74
C THR A 204 10.49 -3.86 -10.81
N GLU A 205 11.67 -4.11 -10.28
CA GLU A 205 12.16 -5.47 -10.05
C GLU A 205 11.86 -5.96 -8.63
N ASN A 206 11.03 -5.23 -7.87
CA ASN A 206 10.69 -5.57 -6.50
C ASN A 206 9.64 -6.69 -6.48
N ASP A 207 9.93 -7.75 -5.73
CA ASP A 207 9.05 -8.90 -5.60
C ASP A 207 7.71 -8.60 -4.92
N THR A 208 7.61 -7.47 -4.23
CA THR A 208 6.37 -7.01 -3.60
C THR A 208 5.34 -6.55 -4.63
N GLU A 209 5.79 -5.95 -5.74
CA GLU A 209 4.91 -5.58 -6.85
C GLU A 209 4.20 -6.81 -7.41
N LEU A 210 4.90 -7.95 -7.48
CA LEU A 210 4.31 -9.23 -7.88
C LEU A 210 3.15 -9.65 -7.00
N ILE A 211 3.23 -9.44 -5.68
CA ILE A 211 2.14 -9.82 -4.79
C ILE A 211 0.89 -8.99 -5.11
N ALA A 212 1.06 -7.67 -5.28
CA ALA A 212 -0.06 -6.78 -5.61
C ALA A 212 -0.71 -7.16 -6.96
N VAL A 213 0.11 -7.30 -8.01
CA VAL A 213 -0.36 -7.66 -9.37
C VAL A 213 -0.98 -9.06 -9.39
N TYR A 214 -0.40 -10.04 -8.67
CA TYR A 214 -0.95 -11.39 -8.57
C TYR A 214 -2.36 -11.37 -7.97
N LEU A 215 -2.54 -10.70 -6.82
CA LEU A 215 -3.83 -10.65 -6.13
C LEU A 215 -4.88 -9.95 -7.00
N ALA A 216 -4.53 -8.80 -7.59
CA ALA A 216 -5.43 -8.06 -8.46
C ALA A 216 -5.79 -8.84 -9.74
N TYR A 217 -4.82 -9.53 -10.35
CA TYR A 217 -5.07 -10.41 -11.48
C TYR A 217 -6.05 -11.54 -11.13
N ARG A 218 -5.86 -12.21 -9.99
CA ARG A 218 -6.77 -13.27 -9.53
C ARG A 218 -8.19 -12.73 -9.34
N MET A 219 -8.32 -11.55 -8.75
CA MET A 219 -9.62 -10.88 -8.58
C MET A 219 -10.26 -10.52 -9.92
N SER A 220 -9.48 -10.05 -10.90
CA SER A 220 -9.97 -9.77 -12.26
C SER A 220 -10.50 -11.01 -13.00
N LYS A 221 -10.11 -12.21 -12.56
CA LYS A 221 -10.60 -13.50 -13.08
C LYS A 221 -11.77 -14.07 -12.27
N GLY A 222 -12.35 -13.27 -11.37
CA GLY A 222 -13.55 -13.63 -10.60
C GLY A 222 -13.28 -14.26 -9.23
N ALA A 223 -12.03 -14.34 -8.78
CA ALA A 223 -11.74 -14.78 -7.41
C ALA A 223 -12.07 -13.67 -6.41
N SER A 224 -12.58 -14.03 -5.24
CA SER A 224 -12.60 -13.13 -4.09
C SER A 224 -11.17 -12.85 -3.61
N LEU A 225 -10.97 -11.73 -2.89
CA LEU A 225 -9.68 -11.44 -2.25
C LEU A 225 -9.26 -12.57 -1.30
N LYS A 226 -10.23 -13.16 -0.59
CA LYS A 226 -10.00 -14.31 0.31
C LYS A 226 -9.45 -15.52 -0.45
N GLU A 227 -10.01 -15.84 -1.62
CA GLU A 227 -9.50 -16.93 -2.46
C GLU A 227 -8.14 -16.60 -3.06
N ALA A 228 -7.91 -15.35 -3.46
CA ALA A 228 -6.62 -14.89 -3.98
C ALA A 228 -5.50 -15.01 -2.91
N LEU A 229 -5.80 -14.65 -1.65
CA LEU A 229 -4.90 -14.84 -0.50
C LEU A 229 -4.65 -16.32 -0.20
N ARG A 230 -5.67 -17.17 -0.29
CA ARG A 230 -5.47 -18.62 -0.12
C ARG A 230 -4.51 -19.17 -1.17
N THR A 231 -4.72 -18.80 -2.44
CA THR A 231 -3.89 -19.34 -3.52
C THR A 231 -2.50 -18.71 -3.59
N SER A 232 -2.30 -17.50 -3.09
CA SER A 232 -0.96 -16.92 -3.03
C SER A 232 -0.04 -17.74 -2.11
N LEU A 233 -0.56 -18.33 -1.02
CA LEU A 233 0.20 -19.23 -0.15
C LEU A 233 0.60 -20.56 -0.83
N GLU A 234 -0.11 -20.94 -1.89
CA GLU A 234 0.16 -22.15 -2.68
C GLU A 234 1.13 -21.84 -3.83
N ASP A 235 0.96 -20.70 -4.49
CA ASP A 235 1.67 -20.32 -5.71
C ASP A 235 2.98 -19.55 -5.45
N LEU A 236 3.05 -18.76 -4.38
CA LEU A 236 4.24 -17.99 -4.03
C LEU A 236 5.16 -18.82 -3.15
N ASP A 237 6.44 -18.84 -3.52
CA ASP A 237 7.48 -19.54 -2.76
C ASP A 237 8.43 -18.54 -2.12
N GLY A 238 8.95 -18.86 -0.94
CA GLY A 238 9.89 -18.03 -0.19
C GLY A 238 9.56 -17.87 1.29
N THR A 239 10.17 -16.87 1.93
CA THR A 239 9.90 -16.50 3.33
C THR A 239 9.30 -15.12 3.35
N PHE A 240 8.01 -15.02 3.68
CA PHE A 240 7.27 -13.79 3.53
C PHE A 240 6.14 -13.64 4.55
N SER A 241 5.94 -12.40 4.95
CA SER A 241 4.72 -11.91 5.55
C SER A 241 4.33 -10.64 4.82
N TYR A 242 3.10 -10.54 4.36
CA TYR A 242 2.64 -9.35 3.66
C TYR A 242 1.25 -8.92 4.14
N LEU A 243 0.97 -7.63 3.97
CA LEU A 243 -0.36 -7.06 4.08
C LEU A 243 -0.78 -6.56 2.71
N VAL A 244 -2.05 -6.78 2.39
CA VAL A 244 -2.71 -6.21 1.21
C VAL A 244 -3.86 -5.33 1.68
N ALA A 245 -4.08 -4.22 1.00
CA ALA A 245 -5.24 -3.38 1.18
C ALA A 245 -6.00 -3.24 -0.15
N THR A 246 -7.32 -3.16 -0.05
CA THR A 246 -8.27 -2.90 -1.14
C THR A 246 -9.19 -1.75 -0.74
N ALA A 247 -10.11 -1.30 -1.58
CA ALA A 247 -10.98 -0.15 -1.28
C ALA A 247 -11.69 -0.22 0.11
N ASP A 248 -12.00 -1.43 0.61
CA ASP A 248 -12.79 -1.64 1.82
C ASP A 248 -12.15 -2.60 2.84
N SER A 249 -10.99 -3.19 2.55
CA SER A 249 -10.46 -4.32 3.32
C SER A 249 -8.94 -4.31 3.47
N ILE A 250 -8.46 -4.83 4.61
CA ILE A 250 -7.07 -5.24 4.81
C ILE A 250 -7.02 -6.76 4.95
N GLY A 251 -6.09 -7.40 4.24
CA GLY A 251 -5.75 -8.80 4.40
C GLY A 251 -4.28 -9.00 4.76
N TYR A 252 -3.96 -10.19 5.29
CA TYR A 252 -2.60 -10.63 5.51
C TYR A 252 -2.39 -12.04 4.95
N ALA A 253 -1.15 -12.38 4.64
CA ALA A 253 -0.73 -13.77 4.48
C ALA A 253 0.67 -13.98 5.08
N LYS A 254 0.89 -15.18 5.62
CA LYS A 254 2.11 -15.61 6.28
C LYS A 254 2.56 -16.97 5.74
N ASP A 255 3.80 -17.05 5.29
CA ASP A 255 4.38 -18.24 4.67
C ASP A 255 4.45 -19.44 5.64
N LYS A 256 4.85 -20.60 5.11
CA LYS A 256 4.90 -21.88 5.86
C LYS A 256 5.96 -21.92 6.95
N LEU A 257 7.09 -21.25 6.74
CA LEU A 257 8.19 -21.16 7.70
C LEU A 257 7.93 -20.10 8.76
N ALA A 258 7.08 -19.09 8.45
CA ALA A 258 6.70 -18.03 9.39
C ALA A 258 7.92 -17.30 9.99
N ALA A 259 9.01 -17.20 9.21
CA ALA A 259 10.27 -16.61 9.67
C ALA A 259 10.18 -15.09 9.88
N LYS A 260 9.11 -14.46 9.37
CA LYS A 260 8.86 -13.02 9.45
C LYS A 260 7.76 -12.77 10.48
N PRO A 261 8.04 -11.97 11.53
CA PRO A 261 7.11 -11.80 12.63
C PRO A 261 5.90 -10.96 12.19
N MET A 262 4.75 -11.28 12.77
CA MET A 262 3.50 -10.58 12.56
C MET A 262 2.63 -10.76 13.80
N VAL A 263 2.16 -9.66 14.37
CA VAL A 263 1.30 -9.64 15.55
C VAL A 263 0.10 -8.75 15.28
N LYS A 264 -1.07 -9.15 15.76
CA LYS A 264 -2.31 -8.41 15.63
C LYS A 264 -2.98 -8.13 16.97
N TYR A 265 -3.72 -7.03 17.01
CA TYR A 265 -4.67 -6.66 18.05
C TYR A 265 -6.01 -6.34 17.39
N GLU A 266 -7.09 -6.87 17.93
CA GLU A 266 -8.43 -6.75 17.37
C GLU A 266 -9.46 -6.49 18.47
N ASP A 267 -10.29 -5.46 18.29
CA ASP A 267 -11.48 -5.21 19.11
C ASP A 267 -12.71 -4.94 18.22
N ASP A 268 -13.82 -4.53 18.83
CA ASP A 268 -15.07 -4.25 18.11
C ASP A 268 -14.96 -3.05 17.14
N ALA A 269 -14.04 -2.12 17.40
CA ALA A 269 -13.90 -0.88 16.65
C ALA A 269 -12.83 -0.97 15.56
N LEU A 270 -11.72 -1.69 15.79
CA LEU A 270 -10.60 -1.74 14.87
C LEU A 270 -9.85 -3.07 14.86
N ILE A 271 -9.04 -3.23 13.81
CA ILE A 271 -7.95 -4.19 13.72
C ILE A 271 -6.65 -3.43 13.48
N ALA A 272 -5.60 -3.80 14.19
CA ALA A 272 -4.23 -3.36 13.96
C ALA A 272 -3.30 -4.57 13.85
N ILE A 273 -2.38 -4.54 12.90
CA ILE A 273 -1.42 -5.62 12.64
C ILE A 273 -0.06 -5.03 12.31
N ALA A 274 1.02 -5.59 12.87
CA ALA A 274 2.36 -5.08 12.68
C ALA A 274 3.41 -6.18 12.77
N SER A 275 4.66 -5.89 12.39
CA SER A 275 5.79 -6.82 12.58
C SER A 275 6.17 -7.05 14.05
N GLU A 276 5.92 -6.09 14.93
CA GLU A 276 6.29 -6.17 16.36
C GLU A 276 5.21 -5.57 17.26
N GLU A 277 5.13 -6.07 18.48
CA GLU A 277 4.11 -5.66 19.47
C GLU A 277 4.27 -4.21 19.91
N VAL A 278 5.51 -3.67 19.87
CA VAL A 278 5.80 -2.27 20.20
C VAL A 278 5.00 -1.28 19.33
N ALA A 279 4.69 -1.65 18.08
CA ALA A 279 3.84 -0.85 17.21
C ALA A 279 2.39 -0.78 17.72
N LEU A 280 1.85 -1.90 18.22
CA LEU A 280 0.49 -1.95 18.75
C LEU A 280 0.40 -1.21 20.09
N ASN A 281 1.39 -1.39 20.96
CA ASN A 281 1.48 -0.68 22.24
C ASN A 281 1.53 0.84 22.08
N ARG A 282 2.08 1.33 20.96
CA ARG A 282 2.13 2.76 20.64
C ARG A 282 0.75 3.39 20.48
N LEU A 283 -0.23 2.63 19.97
CA LEU A 283 -1.61 3.10 19.83
C LEU A 283 -2.33 3.24 21.16
N PHE A 284 -1.92 2.47 22.17
CA PHE A 284 -2.64 2.35 23.44
C PHE A 284 -1.68 2.45 24.64
N PRO A 285 -1.04 3.63 24.84
CA PRO A 285 -0.03 3.80 25.89
C PRO A 285 -0.59 3.47 27.28
N GLY A 286 0.11 2.60 28.01
CA GLY A 286 -0.25 2.20 29.37
C GLY A 286 -1.37 1.17 29.48
N LYS A 287 -1.84 0.60 28.36
CA LYS A 287 -2.81 -0.51 28.36
C LYS A 287 -2.13 -1.82 28.01
N SER A 288 -2.51 -2.90 28.71
CA SER A 288 -2.17 -4.25 28.27
C SER A 288 -3.10 -4.63 27.13
N LEU A 289 -2.52 -5.08 26.01
CA LEU A 289 -3.26 -5.49 24.83
C LEU A 289 -3.30 -7.01 24.75
N ASP A 290 -4.47 -7.56 24.41
CA ASP A 290 -4.59 -8.98 24.08
C ASP A 290 -4.14 -9.19 22.64
N THR A 291 -2.83 -9.36 22.46
CA THR A 291 -2.20 -9.50 21.14
C THR A 291 -2.05 -10.97 20.77
N THR A 292 -2.17 -11.28 19.48
CA THR A 292 -2.01 -12.64 18.96
C THR A 292 -1.17 -12.64 17.70
N GLU A 293 -0.33 -13.66 17.53
CA GLU A 293 0.43 -13.87 16.29
C GLU A 293 -0.33 -14.84 15.37
N PRO A 294 -0.55 -14.47 14.09
CA PRO A 294 -1.09 -15.40 13.11
C PRO A 294 -0.22 -16.66 12.96
N PRO A 295 -0.82 -17.86 12.94
CA PRO A 295 -0.07 -19.10 12.77
C PRO A 295 0.65 -19.17 11.40
N PRO A 296 1.69 -20.01 11.28
CA PRO A 296 2.33 -20.28 10.00
C PRO A 296 1.34 -20.80 8.95
N HIS A 297 1.60 -20.50 7.68
CA HIS A 297 0.75 -20.92 6.55
C HIS A 297 -0.71 -20.48 6.68
N THR A 298 -0.94 -19.25 7.15
CA THR A 298 -2.29 -18.68 7.30
C THR A 298 -2.44 -17.38 6.55
N PHE A 299 -3.69 -17.05 6.27
CA PHE A 299 -4.12 -15.76 5.76
C PHE A 299 -5.35 -15.30 6.53
N GLY A 300 -5.64 -14.01 6.48
CA GLY A 300 -6.85 -13.44 7.04
C GLY A 300 -7.27 -12.19 6.30
N LEU A 301 -8.51 -11.81 6.51
CA LEU A 301 -9.15 -10.68 5.85
C LEU A 301 -10.08 -9.99 6.85
N TRP A 302 -9.95 -8.69 6.95
CA TRP A 302 -10.87 -7.82 7.64
C TRP A 302 -11.43 -6.83 6.65
N SER A 303 -12.75 -6.75 6.59
CA SER A 303 -13.48 -5.83 5.73
C SER A 303 -14.28 -4.88 6.59
N ARG A 304 -14.49 -3.67 6.08
CA ARG A 304 -15.43 -2.74 6.68
C ARG A 304 -16.85 -3.21 6.44
N SER A 305 -17.72 -3.01 7.43
CA SER A 305 -19.16 -3.02 7.16
C SER A 305 -19.48 -1.71 6.44
N LEU A 306 -19.65 -1.74 5.12
CA LEU A 306 -20.24 -0.61 4.42
C LEU A 306 -21.67 -0.47 4.97
N SER A 307 -22.01 0.70 5.53
CA SER A 307 -23.41 0.98 5.84
C SER A 307 -24.15 0.99 4.51
N GLU A 308 -25.18 0.15 4.38
CA GLU A 308 -26.16 0.23 3.29
C GLU A 308 -26.82 1.62 3.24
#